data_AF-E1NS89-F1
#
_entry.id   AF-E1NS89-F1
#
_cell.length_a   1.000
_cell.length_b   1.000
_cell.length_c   1.000
_cell.angle_alpha   90.00
_cell.angle_beta   90.00
_cell.angle_gamma   90.00
#
_symmetry.space_group_name_H-M   'P 1'
#
loop_
_entity.id
_entity.type
_entity.pdbx_description
1 polymer ?
#
loop_
_entity_poly.entity_id
_entity_poly.type
_entity_poly.pdbx_seq_one_letter_code
_entity_poly.pdbx_strand_id
1 'polypeptide(L)' 'MVTNQRQNDLLRKAKQSLIEAIEAINDNMPLDLVQIDLKEAWDSLGEITGDTAPDELITQLFSKFCLGK' A
#
# COMPACT_ATOMS: atom_id res chain seq x y z
N MET A 1 4.29 15.21 12.60
CA MET A 1 5.14 14.90 13.77
C MET A 1 4.74 13.51 14.21
N VAL A 2 5.64 12.51 14.21
CA VAL A 2 5.31 11.14 14.64
C VAL A 2 5.22 11.17 16.16
N THR A 3 4.01 11.17 16.70
CA THR A 3 3.72 11.56 18.09
C THR A 3 3.52 10.39 19.05
N ASN A 4 3.48 9.13 18.59
CA ASN A 4 3.51 7.96 19.48
C ASN A 4 4.02 6.66 18.81
N GLN A 5 4.28 5.64 19.62
CA GLN A 5 4.75 4.30 19.19
C GLN A 5 3.87 3.70 18.08
N ARG A 6 2.54 3.83 18.17
CA ARG A 6 1.60 3.34 17.16
C ARG A 6 1.90 3.89 15.76
N GLN A 7 2.13 5.20 15.64
CA GLN A 7 2.46 5.80 14.35
C GLN A 7 3.83 5.33 13.82
N ASN A 8 4.79 5.05 14.70
CA ASN A 8 6.07 4.46 14.30
C ASN A 8 5.88 3.06 13.72
N ASP A 9 5.07 2.23 14.40
CA ASP A 9 4.77 0.86 13.97
C ASP A 9 4.04 0.85 12.62
N LEU A 10 3.07 1.74 12.43
CA LEU A 10 2.36 1.92 11.15
C LEU A 10 3.29 2.37 10.02
N LEU A 11 4.23 3.28 10.28
CA LEU A 11 5.22 3.70 9.28
C LEU A 11 6.17 2.55 8.91
N ARG A 12 6.57 1.74 9.89
CA ARG A 12 7.41 0.55 9.64
C ARG A 12 6.66 -0.48 8.81
N LYS A 13 5.39 -0.72 9.13
CA LYS A 13 4.51 -1.60 8.40
C LYS A 13 4.35 -1.13 6.94
N ALA A 14 4.01 0.14 6.74
CA ALA A 14 3.87 0.72 5.41
C ALA A 14 5.14 0.59 4.58
N LYS A 15 6.30 0.86 5.20
CA LYS A 15 7.60 0.68 4.54
C LYS A 15 7.86 -0.77 4.15
N GLN A 16 7.54 -1.72 5.02
CA GLN A 16 7.76 -3.14 4.77
C GLN A 16 6.92 -3.63 3.59
N SER A 17 5.61 -3.31 3.57
CA SER A 17 4.74 -3.68 2.45
C SER A 17 5.18 -3.04 1.13
N LEU A 18 5.72 -1.81 1.14
CA LEU A 18 6.31 -1.23 -0.08
C LEU A 18 7.55 -1.97 -0.58
N ILE A 19 8.38 -2.50 0.33
CA ILE A 19 9.55 -3.31 -0.05
C ILE A 19 9.07 -4.62 -0.68
N GLU A 20 8.10 -5.28 -0.07
CA GLU A 20 7.51 -6.53 -0.57
C GLU A 20 6.87 -6.32 -1.95
N ALA A 21 6.14 -5.22 -2.16
CA ALA A 21 5.60 -4.87 -3.47
C ALA A 21 6.71 -4.70 -4.53
N ILE A 22 7.83 -4.05 -4.18
CA ILE A 22 8.96 -3.85 -5.09
C ILE A 22 9.64 -5.19 -5.41
N GLU A 23 9.83 -6.04 -4.42
CA GLU A 23 10.38 -7.40 -4.59
C GLU A 23 9.48 -8.24 -5.48
N ALA A 24 8.17 -8.26 -5.24
CA ALA A 24 7.20 -8.96 -6.07
C ALA A 24 7.20 -8.48 -7.53
N ILE A 25 7.35 -7.17 -7.77
CA ILE A 25 7.52 -6.62 -9.13
C ILE A 25 8.81 -7.15 -9.77
N ASN A 26 9.94 -7.13 -9.05
CA ASN A 26 11.23 -7.60 -9.56
C ASN A 26 11.21 -9.11 -9.87
N ASP A 27 10.45 -9.87 -9.10
CA ASP A 27 10.26 -11.31 -9.27
C ASP A 27 9.25 -11.67 -10.37
N ASN A 28 8.71 -10.66 -11.09
CA ASN A 28 7.64 -10.82 -12.09
C ASN A 28 6.42 -11.57 -11.54
N MET A 29 6.09 -11.35 -10.26
CA MET A 29 4.85 -11.85 -9.71
C MET A 29 3.63 -11.21 -10.42
N PRO A 30 2.48 -11.91 -10.45
CA PRO A 30 1.24 -11.33 -10.92
C PRO A 30 0.95 -10.00 -10.23
N LEU A 31 0.51 -9.00 -10.99
CA LEU A 31 0.18 -7.67 -10.47
C LEU A 31 -0.89 -7.69 -9.38
N ASP A 32 -1.78 -8.68 -9.40
CA ASP A 32 -2.77 -8.91 -8.35
C ASP A 32 -2.13 -9.15 -6.98
N LEU A 33 -0.95 -9.77 -6.93
CA LEU A 33 -0.20 -9.99 -5.69
C LEU A 33 0.49 -8.70 -5.24
N VAL A 34 1.13 -7.99 -6.15
CA VAL A 34 1.75 -6.67 -5.89
C VAL A 34 0.73 -5.67 -5.34
N GLN A 35 -0.51 -5.73 -5.84
CA GLN A 35 -1.60 -4.88 -5.40
C GLN A 35 -1.96 -5.06 -3.92
N ILE A 36 -1.83 -6.28 -3.37
CA ILE A 36 -2.12 -6.56 -1.96
C ILE A 36 -1.18 -5.75 -1.07
N ASP A 37 0.12 -5.82 -1.35
CA ASP A 37 1.16 -5.13 -0.57
C ASP A 37 1.05 -3.61 -0.69
N LEU A 38 0.74 -3.11 -1.89
CA LEU A 38 0.50 -1.68 -2.12
C LEU A 38 -0.73 -1.17 -1.35
N LYS A 39 -1.81 -1.97 -1.29
CA LYS A 39 -3.01 -1.62 -0.52
C LYS A 39 -2.70 -1.60 0.98
N GLU A 40 -1.96 -2.58 1.49
CA GLU A 40 -1.59 -2.64 2.90
C GLU A 40 -0.70 -1.46 3.33
N ALA A 41 0.25 -1.06 2.46
CA ALA A 41 1.07 0.12 2.69
C ALA A 41 0.20 1.39 2.79
N TRP A 42 -0.74 1.51 1.87
CA TRP A 42 -1.62 2.66 1.76
C TRP A 42 -2.59 2.77 2.96
N ASP A 43 -3.21 1.67 3.36
CA ASP A 43 -4.11 1.61 4.52
C ASP A 43 -3.35 1.99 5.81
N SER A 44 -2.13 1.48 5.97
CA SER A 44 -1.27 1.80 7.12
C SER A 44 -0.91 3.29 7.19
N LEU A 45 -0.73 3.95 6.04
CA LEU A 45 -0.50 5.40 5.96
C LEU A 45 -1.77 6.20 6.27
N GLY A 46 -2.93 5.74 5.79
CA GLY A 46 -4.22 6.35 6.10
C GLY A 46 -4.54 6.34 7.60
N GLU A 47 -4.23 5.25 8.30
CA GLU A 47 -4.37 5.16 9.76
C GLU A 47 -3.50 6.16 10.55
N ILE A 48 -2.41 6.65 9.95
CA ILE A 48 -1.54 7.66 10.56
C ILE A 48 -2.14 9.05 10.40
N THR A 49 -2.65 9.38 9.22
CA THR A 49 -3.25 10.69 8.91
C THR A 49 -4.65 10.84 9.48
N GLY A 50 -5.33 9.72 9.79
CA GLY A 50 -6.74 9.71 10.16
C GLY A 50 -7.67 9.79 8.96
N ASP A 51 -7.09 9.85 7.75
CA ASP A 51 -7.83 9.71 6.51
C ASP A 51 -7.87 8.22 6.20
N THR A 52 -9.03 7.57 6.39
CA THR A 52 -9.32 6.38 5.59
C THR A 52 -9.31 6.85 4.15
N ALA A 53 -8.22 6.57 3.44
CA ALA A 53 -8.07 7.08 2.11
C ALA A 53 -9.29 6.68 1.29
N PRO A 54 -9.88 7.63 0.54
CA PRO A 54 -11.09 7.34 -0.19
C PRO A 54 -10.81 6.18 -1.13
N ASP A 55 -11.66 5.15 -1.05
CA ASP A 55 -11.64 3.96 -1.92
C ASP A 55 -11.47 4.36 -3.39
N GLU A 56 -11.89 5.56 -3.78
CA GLU A 56 -11.72 6.15 -5.10
C GLU A 56 -10.27 6.30 -5.58
N LEU A 57 -9.32 6.71 -4.75
CA LEU A 57 -7.91 6.87 -5.19
C LEU A 57 -7.25 5.50 -5.36
N ILE A 58 -7.49 4.59 -4.42
CA ILE A 58 -7.12 3.16 -4.52
C ILE A 58 -7.71 2.59 -5.81
N THR A 59 -9.01 2.80 -6.04
CA THR A 59 -9.72 2.33 -7.22
C THR A 59 -9.12 2.92 -8.50
N GLN A 60 -8.79 4.21 -8.54
CA GLN A 60 -8.16 4.82 -9.71
C GLN A 60 -6.75 4.27 -9.96
N LEU A 61 -5.95 4.09 -8.91
CA LEU A 61 -4.60 3.55 -9.02
C LEU A 61 -4.66 2.11 -9.58
N PHE A 62 -5.53 1.27 -9.02
CA PHE A 62 -5.67 -0.15 -9.38
C PHE A 62 -6.51 -0.42 -10.63
N SER A 63 -7.44 0.47 -11.00
CA SER A 63 -8.21 0.36 -12.24
C SER A 63 -7.33 0.32 -13.48
N LYS A 64 -6.14 0.92 -13.42
CA LYS A 64 -5.17 0.87 -14.53
C LYS A 64 -4.33 -0.40 -14.57
N PHE A 65 -4.19 -1.11 -13.45
CA PHE A 65 -3.46 -2.38 -13.39
C PHE A 65 -4.32 -3.57 -13.83
N CYS A 66 -5.65 -3.55 -13.58
CA CYS A 66 -6.57 -4.61 -14.01
C CYS A 66 -7.00 -4.53 -15.51
N LEU A 67 -6.54 -3.55 -16.28
CA LEU A 67 -6.91 -3.37 -17.70
C LEU A 67 -6.07 -4.22 -18.68
N GLY A 68 -5.41 -5.27 -18.20
CA GLY A 68 -4.74 -6.28 -19.02
C GLY A 68 -5.54 -7.57 -19.04
N LYS A 69 -6.51 -7.69 -19.95
CA LYS A 69 -6.86 -9.01 -20.51
C LYS A 69 -5.90 -9.32 -21.64
#